data_AF-A0A8B5XGX2-F1
#
_entry.id   AF-A0A8B5XGX2-F1
#
_cell.length_a   1.000
_cell.length_b   1.000
_cell.length_c   1.000
_cell.angle_alpha   90.00
_cell.angle_beta   90.00
_cell.angle_gamma   90.00
#
_symmetry.space_group_name_H-M   'P 1'
#
loop_
_entity.id
_entity.type
_entity.pdbx_description
1 polymer ?
#
loop_
_entity_poly.entity_id
_entity_poly.type
_entity_poly.pdbx_seq_one_letter_code
_entity_poly.pdbx_strand_id
1 'polypeptide(L)'
;MRYLELGRFSANQRRTIWTGFILGVGLMGAVDSIIFHQLLQWHHFYYDTTQFWRIFSDGLLQGFTAGMLFFGAMRLWFDRHRISRLFSGSVLWAGLLLGAGAFQLFDGIINHKVLRLHQVREGVENNLPYDIAWNGFALLLLLIGVIVLRGAVPEEHSADTAHVDQNSGT
;
A
#
# COMPACT_ATOMS: atom_id res chain seq x y z
N MET A 1 -4.92 -26.86 9.84
CA MET A 1 -5.80 -25.79 10.37
C MET A 1 -5.04 -25.11 11.52
N ARG A 2 -4.06 -24.20 11.37
CA ARG A 2 -3.98 -22.86 10.73
C ARG A 2 -4.96 -21.79 11.22
N TYR A 3 -5.40 -21.90 12.47
CA TYR A 3 -6.02 -20.79 13.17
C TYR A 3 -4.98 -20.15 14.10
N LEU A 4 -4.88 -18.81 14.06
CA LEU A 4 -4.12 -17.92 14.97
C LEU A 4 -2.68 -17.51 14.57
N GLU A 5 -2.46 -17.06 13.32
CA GLU A 5 -1.26 -16.26 12.97
C GLU A 5 -1.35 -14.78 13.40
N LEU A 6 -2.39 -14.37 14.14
CA LEU A 6 -2.59 -12.97 14.57
C LEU A 6 -1.68 -12.54 15.75
N GLY A 7 -0.90 -13.46 16.33
CA GLY A 7 0.05 -13.20 17.41
C GLY A 7 1.47 -12.78 16.98
N ARG A 8 1.82 -12.88 15.69
CA ARG A 8 3.22 -12.73 15.21
C ARG A 8 3.79 -11.30 15.26
N PHE A 9 2.95 -10.27 15.34
CA PHE A 9 3.40 -8.88 15.37
C PHE A 9 3.08 -8.21 16.70
N SER A 10 4.09 -7.57 17.29
CA SER A 10 3.90 -6.68 18.44
C SER A 10 2.94 -5.53 18.09
N ALA A 11 2.32 -4.93 19.12
CA ALA A 11 1.46 -3.76 18.93
C ALA A 11 2.17 -2.61 18.20
N ASN A 12 3.47 -2.45 18.43
CA ASN A 12 4.32 -1.48 17.78
C ASN A 12 4.51 -1.77 16.29
N GLN A 13 4.80 -3.02 15.91
CA GLN A 13 4.88 -3.43 14.50
C GLN A 13 3.55 -3.20 13.78
N ARG A 14 2.42 -3.60 14.37
CA ARG A 14 1.09 -3.36 13.78
C ARG A 14 0.82 -1.88 13.51
N ARG A 15 1.18 -1.00 14.46
CA ARG A 15 1.06 0.45 14.26
C ARG A 15 1.92 0.94 13.10
N THR A 16 3.16 0.47 12.98
CA THR A 16 4.06 0.85 11.88
C THR A 16 3.58 0.33 10.53
N ILE A 17 3.05 -0.89 10.46
CA ILE A 17 2.40 -1.41 9.24
C ILE A 17 1.26 -0.47 8.84
N TRP A 18 0.40 -0.08 9.77
CA TRP A 18 -0.70 0.84 9.50
C TRP A 18 -0.24 2.24 9.08
N THR A 19 0.80 2.79 9.73
CA THR A 19 1.39 4.06 9.32
C THR A 19 1.94 3.97 7.89
N GLY A 20 2.65 2.89 7.57
CA GLY A 20 3.10 2.60 6.21
C GLY A 20 1.92 2.52 5.24
N PHE A 21 0.88 1.77 5.57
CA PHE A 21 -0.32 1.59 4.73
C PHE A 21 -0.99 2.92 4.40
N ILE A 22 -1.19 3.80 5.39
CA ILE A 22 -1.77 5.13 5.19
C ILE A 22 -0.89 5.96 4.24
N LEU A 23 0.44 5.94 4.45
CA LEU A 23 1.39 6.62 3.56
C LEU A 23 1.36 6.03 2.14
N GLY A 24 1.24 4.72 2.01
CA GLY A 24 1.16 4.02 0.74
C GLY A 24 -0.07 4.41 -0.07
N VAL A 25 -1.24 4.43 0.57
CA VAL A 25 -2.49 4.89 -0.05
C VAL A 25 -2.37 6.33 -0.51
N GLY A 26 -1.88 7.22 0.38
CA GLY A 26 -1.69 8.63 0.04
C GLY A 26 -0.68 8.84 -1.09
N LEU A 27 0.44 8.12 -1.06
CA LEU A 27 1.49 8.23 -2.07
C LEU A 27 1.02 7.73 -3.43
N MET A 28 0.42 6.54 -3.50
CA MET A 28 -0.04 6.00 -4.79
C MET A 28 -1.16 6.85 -5.38
N GLY A 29 -2.14 7.27 -4.56
CA GLY A 29 -3.19 8.14 -5.06
C GLY A 29 -2.68 9.52 -5.49
N ALA A 30 -1.63 10.05 -4.86
CA ALA A 30 -0.96 11.27 -5.32
C ALA A 30 -0.21 11.04 -6.64
N VAL A 31 0.49 9.92 -6.78
CA VAL A 31 1.13 9.53 -8.05
C VAL A 31 0.08 9.42 -9.16
N ASP A 32 -1.05 8.78 -8.88
CA ASP A 32 -2.15 8.64 -9.83
C ASP A 32 -2.73 10.00 -10.25
N SER A 33 -3.11 10.80 -9.26
CA SER A 33 -3.64 12.15 -9.48
C SER A 33 -2.66 13.04 -10.26
N ILE A 34 -1.36 13.01 -9.94
CA ILE A 34 -0.37 13.85 -10.61
C ILE A 34 -0.08 13.32 -12.01
N ILE A 35 0.26 12.03 -12.14
CA ILE A 35 0.74 11.48 -13.41
C ILE A 35 -0.43 11.29 -14.38
N PHE A 36 -1.49 10.59 -13.98
CA PHE A 36 -2.53 10.19 -14.92
C PHE A 36 -3.66 11.22 -15.04
N HIS A 37 -4.03 11.92 -13.96
CA HIS A 37 -5.07 12.94 -14.06
C HIS A 37 -4.56 14.30 -14.55
N GLN A 38 -3.38 14.74 -14.09
CA GLN A 38 -2.90 16.10 -14.38
C GLN A 38 -1.91 16.16 -15.54
N LEU A 39 -0.84 15.35 -15.50
CA LEU A 39 0.24 15.42 -16.50
C LEU A 39 -0.15 14.74 -17.81
N LEU A 40 -0.59 13.49 -17.74
CA LEU A 40 -0.96 12.72 -18.93
C LEU A 40 -2.42 12.93 -19.33
N GLN A 41 -3.27 13.36 -18.39
CA GLN A 41 -4.71 13.54 -18.61
C GLN A 41 -5.37 12.31 -19.24
N TRP A 42 -4.93 11.11 -18.83
CA TRP A 42 -5.49 9.86 -19.30
C TRP A 42 -6.92 9.67 -18.82
N HIS A 43 -7.22 10.15 -17.62
CA HIS A 43 -8.54 10.08 -17.03
C HIS A 43 -8.76 11.17 -15.99
N HIS A 44 -10.02 11.51 -15.75
CA HIS A 44 -10.43 12.32 -14.61
C HIS A 44 -11.22 11.45 -13.64
N PHE A 45 -11.22 11.77 -12.34
CA PHE A 45 -11.85 10.93 -11.32
C PHE A 45 -13.33 10.66 -11.59
N TYR A 46 -14.04 11.67 -12.12
CA TYR A 46 -15.37 11.49 -12.67
C TYR A 46 -15.43 12.05 -14.09
N TYR A 47 -15.51 11.17 -15.10
CA TYR A 47 -15.36 11.59 -16.49
C TYR A 47 -16.66 12.02 -17.17
N ASP A 48 -17.80 11.39 -16.81
CA ASP A 48 -19.10 11.60 -17.46
C ASP A 48 -19.80 12.85 -16.91
N THR A 49 -19.14 14.00 -17.06
CA THR A 49 -19.59 15.27 -16.48
C THR A 49 -18.95 16.49 -17.17
N THR A 50 -19.29 17.69 -16.72
CA THR A 50 -18.73 18.93 -17.25
C THR A 50 -17.26 19.11 -16.83
N GLN A 51 -16.51 19.93 -17.57
CA GLN A 51 -15.10 20.22 -17.24
C GLN A 51 -14.91 20.73 -15.80
N PHE A 52 -15.84 21.54 -15.30
CA PHE A 52 -15.82 22.00 -13.91
C PHE A 52 -15.82 20.83 -12.93
N TRP A 53 -16.73 19.88 -13.10
CA TRP A 53 -16.88 18.74 -12.19
C TRP A 53 -15.73 17.74 -12.31
N ARG A 54 -15.13 17.59 -13.51
CA ARG A 54 -13.90 16.79 -13.70
C ARG A 54 -12.77 17.32 -12.82
N ILE A 55 -12.43 18.61 -12.99
CA ILE A 55 -11.38 19.29 -12.21
C ILE A 55 -11.70 19.28 -10.71
N PHE A 56 -12.94 19.55 -10.34
CA PHE A 56 -13.37 19.54 -8.94
C PHE A 56 -13.17 18.16 -8.31
N SER A 57 -13.58 17.10 -9.00
CA SER A 57 -13.47 15.72 -8.51
C SER A 57 -12.00 15.26 -8.38
N ASP A 58 -11.13 15.65 -9.32
CA ASP A 58 -9.69 15.44 -9.22
C ASP A 58 -9.08 16.19 -8.02
N GLY A 59 -9.56 17.42 -7.77
CA GLY A 59 -9.17 18.20 -6.59
C GLY A 59 -9.55 17.53 -5.28
N LEU A 60 -10.73 16.90 -5.21
CA LEU A 60 -11.14 16.11 -4.04
C LEU A 60 -10.25 14.88 -3.83
N LEU A 61 -9.95 14.14 -4.90
CA LEU A 61 -9.01 13.01 -4.83
C LEU A 61 -7.63 13.47 -4.37
N GLN A 62 -7.12 14.56 -4.93
CA GLN A 62 -5.83 15.13 -4.55
C GLN A 62 -5.82 15.59 -3.09
N GLY A 63 -6.89 16.22 -2.62
CA GLY A 63 -7.05 16.64 -1.23
C GLY A 63 -7.07 15.45 -0.27
N PHE A 64 -7.77 14.37 -0.63
CA PHE A 64 -7.78 13.11 0.14
C PHE A 64 -6.39 12.50 0.24
N THR A 65 -5.67 12.36 -0.88
CA THR A 65 -4.35 11.72 -0.92
C THR A 65 -3.29 12.55 -0.20
N ALA A 66 -3.33 13.88 -0.35
CA ALA A 66 -2.51 14.80 0.42
C ALA A 66 -2.81 14.71 1.93
N GLY A 67 -4.08 14.61 2.31
CA GLY A 67 -4.50 14.38 3.69
C GLY A 67 -3.93 13.08 4.26
N MET A 68 -4.01 11.98 3.51
CA MET A 68 -3.43 10.68 3.89
C MET A 68 -1.91 10.78 4.10
N LEU A 69 -1.19 11.45 3.19
CA LEU A 69 0.24 11.71 3.34
C LEU A 69 0.55 12.55 4.58
N PHE A 70 -0.21 13.62 4.81
CA PHE A 70 -0.06 14.49 5.97
C PHE A 70 -0.28 13.72 7.28
N PHE A 71 -1.36 12.95 7.39
CA PHE A 71 -1.64 12.13 8.57
C PHE A 71 -0.58 11.04 8.78
N GLY A 72 -0.14 10.38 7.72
CA GLY A 72 0.95 9.40 7.77
C GLY A 72 2.26 10.02 8.27
N ALA A 73 2.62 11.20 7.76
CA ALA A 73 3.79 11.95 8.20
C ALA A 73 3.67 12.41 9.66
N MET A 74 2.50 12.87 10.11
CA MET A 74 2.24 13.18 11.52
C MET A 74 2.43 11.95 12.41
N ARG A 75 1.94 10.78 12.00
CA ARG A 75 2.16 9.53 12.77
C ARG A 75 3.63 9.18 12.88
N LEU A 76 4.38 9.25 11.77
CA LEU A 76 5.84 9.07 11.79
C LEU A 76 6.52 10.07 12.74
N TRP A 77 6.09 11.34 12.71
CA TRP A 77 6.63 12.37 13.58
C TRP A 77 6.36 12.07 15.05
N PHE A 78 5.13 11.76 15.45
CA PHE A 78 4.79 11.50 16.85
C PHE A 78 5.41 10.21 17.39
N ASP A 79 5.52 9.17 16.55
CA ASP A 79 6.10 7.90 16.94
C ASP A 79 7.63 7.82 16.70
N ARG A 80 8.28 8.90 16.26
CA ARG A 80 9.72 8.92 15.88
C ARG A 80 10.67 8.35 16.92
N HIS A 81 10.40 8.60 18.21
CA HIS A 81 11.24 8.11 19.32
C HIS A 81 10.99 6.63 19.64
N ARG A 82 9.83 6.10 19.23
CA ARG A 82 9.48 4.68 19.35
C ARG A 82 10.01 3.91 18.13
N ILE A 83 10.01 4.53 16.96
CA ILE A 83 10.49 3.96 15.69
C ILE A 83 12.03 3.78 15.68
N SER A 84 12.79 4.54 16.46
CA SER A 84 14.26 4.63 16.32
C SER A 84 15.13 3.56 17.01
N ARG A 85 14.58 2.55 17.69
CA ARG A 85 15.40 1.56 18.43
C ARG A 85 15.08 0.08 18.24
N LEU A 86 13.96 -0.27 17.62
CA LEU A 86 13.49 -1.67 17.53
C LEU A 86 12.90 -2.06 16.17
N PHE A 87 12.98 -1.17 15.16
CA PHE A 87 12.26 -1.35 13.91
C PHE A 87 13.20 -1.61 12.73
N SER A 88 13.01 -2.76 12.10
CA SER A 88 13.46 -2.96 10.72
C SER A 88 12.59 -2.08 9.83
N GLY A 89 13.19 -1.16 9.07
CA GLY A 89 12.48 -0.32 8.09
C GLY A 89 11.62 -1.14 7.11
N SER A 90 11.89 -2.44 6.98
CA SER A 90 11.07 -3.40 6.25
C SER A 90 9.58 -3.37 6.63
N VAL A 91 9.21 -3.22 7.91
CA VAL A 91 7.80 -3.25 8.32
C VAL A 91 7.04 -2.00 7.83
N LEU A 92 7.70 -0.84 7.85
CA LEU A 92 7.13 0.39 7.32
C LEU A 92 6.98 0.31 5.79
N TRP A 93 8.03 -0.16 5.10
CA TRP A 93 8.03 -0.36 3.66
C TRP A 93 6.99 -1.37 3.20
N ALA A 94 6.84 -2.48 3.93
CA ALA A 94 5.79 -3.45 3.68
C ALA A 94 4.40 -2.81 3.77
N GLY A 95 4.14 -2.06 4.85
CA GLY A 95 2.89 -1.30 4.99
C GLY A 95 2.66 -0.37 3.80
N LEU A 96 3.67 0.41 3.42
CA LEU A 96 3.61 1.36 2.30
C LEU A 96 3.29 0.67 0.97
N LEU A 97 3.97 -0.42 0.63
CA LEU A 97 3.71 -1.17 -0.59
C LEU A 97 2.32 -1.79 -0.59
N LEU A 98 1.87 -2.32 0.55
CA LEU A 98 0.52 -2.86 0.69
C LEU A 98 -0.56 -1.78 0.52
N GLY A 99 -0.36 -0.59 1.11
CA GLY A 99 -1.27 0.54 0.95
C GLY A 99 -1.32 1.05 -0.48
N ALA A 100 -0.15 1.19 -1.12
CA ALA A 100 -0.04 1.61 -2.50
C ALA A 100 -0.74 0.63 -3.46
N GLY A 101 -0.46 -0.67 -3.33
CA GLY A 101 -1.10 -1.69 -4.14
C GLY A 101 -2.60 -1.82 -3.87
N ALA A 102 -3.05 -1.64 -2.62
CA ALA A 102 -4.47 -1.67 -2.27
C ALA A 102 -5.23 -0.50 -2.89
N PHE A 103 -4.68 0.72 -2.85
CA PHE A 103 -5.27 1.87 -3.53
C PHE A 103 -5.40 1.62 -5.03
N GLN A 104 -4.30 1.21 -5.69
CA GLN A 104 -4.28 0.98 -7.14
C GLN A 104 -5.30 -0.10 -7.57
N LEU A 105 -5.40 -1.19 -6.80
CA LEU A 105 -6.34 -2.27 -7.07
C LEU A 105 -7.79 -1.83 -6.80
N PHE A 106 -8.02 -1.07 -5.73
CA PHE A 106 -9.34 -0.51 -5.44
C PHE A 106 -9.79 0.40 -6.58
N ASP A 107 -8.91 1.27 -7.06
CA ASP A 107 -9.21 2.14 -8.19
C ASP A 107 -9.51 1.35 -9.47
N GLY A 108 -8.61 0.44 -9.85
CA GLY A 108 -8.74 -0.37 -11.07
C GLY A 108 -9.95 -1.30 -11.11
N ILE A 109 -10.46 -1.73 -9.95
CA ILE A 109 -11.61 -2.63 -9.86
C ILE A 109 -12.89 -1.87 -9.49
N ILE A 110 -12.88 -1.17 -8.35
CA ILE A 110 -14.07 -0.53 -7.81
C ILE A 110 -14.41 0.71 -8.63
N ASN A 111 -13.47 1.65 -8.79
CA ASN A 111 -13.77 2.88 -9.51
C ASN A 111 -13.95 2.62 -11.01
N HIS A 112 -13.11 1.77 -11.64
CA HIS A 112 -13.15 1.61 -13.09
C HIS A 112 -14.18 0.60 -13.59
N LYS A 113 -14.45 -0.49 -12.85
CA LYS A 113 -15.26 -1.62 -13.34
C LYS A 113 -16.60 -1.74 -12.64
N VAL A 114 -16.63 -1.56 -11.32
CA VAL A 114 -17.87 -1.64 -10.53
C VAL A 114 -18.67 -0.35 -10.66
N LEU A 115 -18.09 0.77 -10.26
CA LEU A 115 -18.74 2.08 -10.25
C LEU A 115 -18.65 2.77 -11.62
N ARG A 116 -17.65 2.41 -12.42
CA ARG A 116 -17.38 2.99 -13.75
C ARG A 116 -17.28 4.52 -13.72
N LEU A 117 -16.68 5.06 -12.66
CA LEU A 117 -16.48 6.50 -12.48
C LEU A 117 -15.53 7.08 -13.52
N HIS A 118 -14.59 6.28 -14.00
CA HIS A 118 -13.62 6.56 -15.07
C HIS A 118 -13.00 5.25 -15.58
N GLN A 119 -12.25 5.30 -16.69
CA GLN A 119 -11.47 4.17 -17.18
C GLN A 119 -9.98 4.49 -17.04
N VAL A 120 -9.11 3.48 -16.98
CA VAL A 120 -7.64 3.67 -16.88
C VAL A 120 -7.11 4.59 -18.00
N ARG A 121 -7.71 4.51 -19.19
CA ARG A 121 -7.42 5.45 -20.27
C ARG A 121 -8.70 5.82 -20.99
N GLU A 122 -9.11 7.07 -20.90
CA GLU A 122 -10.25 7.58 -21.64
C GLU A 122 -9.93 7.68 -23.15
N GLY A 123 -10.97 7.56 -23.99
CA GLY A 123 -10.86 7.79 -25.43
C GLY A 123 -10.16 6.69 -26.24
N VAL A 124 -9.84 5.54 -25.65
CA VAL A 124 -9.34 4.36 -26.40
C VAL A 124 -10.42 3.30 -26.55
N GLU A 125 -10.50 2.69 -27.73
CA GLU A 125 -11.50 1.67 -28.05
C GLU A 125 -11.34 0.39 -27.20
N ASN A 126 -10.08 0.01 -26.90
CA ASN A 126 -9.77 -1.17 -26.11
C ASN A 126 -8.93 -0.83 -24.88
N ASN A 127 -9.57 -0.83 -23.70
CA ASN A 127 -8.90 -0.58 -22.42
C ASN A 127 -8.17 -1.80 -21.84
N LEU A 128 -8.39 -3.01 -22.39
CA LEU A 128 -7.91 -4.25 -21.78
C LEU A 128 -6.40 -4.27 -21.49
N PRO A 129 -5.51 -3.79 -22.38
CA PRO A 129 -4.07 -3.75 -22.08
C PRO A 129 -3.74 -2.84 -20.90
N TYR A 130 -4.45 -1.71 -20.78
CA TYR A 130 -4.27 -0.74 -19.69
C TYR A 130 -4.81 -1.30 -18.38
N ASP A 131 -5.97 -1.94 -18.40
CA ASP A 131 -6.54 -2.62 -17.23
C ASP A 131 -5.62 -3.71 -16.69
N ILE A 132 -5.01 -4.50 -17.59
CA ILE A 132 -4.07 -5.56 -17.22
C ILE A 132 -2.80 -4.94 -16.62
N ALA A 133 -2.26 -3.89 -17.22
CA ALA A 133 -1.08 -3.21 -16.69
C ALA A 133 -1.35 -2.57 -15.32
N TRP A 134 -2.50 -1.89 -15.17
CA TRP A 134 -2.92 -1.19 -13.96
C TRP A 134 -3.07 -2.16 -12.78
N ASN A 135 -3.88 -3.20 -12.97
CA ASN A 135 -4.14 -4.20 -11.93
C ASN A 135 -2.92 -5.12 -11.72
N GLY A 136 -2.16 -5.42 -12.78
CA GLY A 136 -0.92 -6.19 -12.68
C GLY A 136 0.13 -5.48 -11.82
N PHE A 137 0.27 -4.16 -11.99
CA PHE A 137 1.14 -3.36 -11.14
C PHE A 137 0.65 -3.29 -9.69
N ALA A 138 -0.67 -3.17 -9.48
CA ALA A 138 -1.25 -3.23 -8.14
C ALA A 138 -0.94 -4.55 -7.41
N LEU A 139 -1.12 -5.68 -8.11
CA LEU A 139 -0.81 -7.01 -7.57
C LEU A 139 0.68 -7.19 -7.31
N LEU A 140 1.56 -6.64 -8.16
CA LEU A 140 3.01 -6.65 -7.93
C LEU A 140 3.38 -5.92 -6.64
N LEU A 141 2.82 -4.73 -6.40
CA LEU A 141 3.07 -3.97 -5.17
C LEU A 141 2.58 -4.72 -3.93
N LEU A 142 1.38 -5.31 -4.00
CA LEU A 142 0.84 -6.14 -2.92
C LEU A 142 1.75 -7.35 -2.64
N LEU A 143 2.20 -8.03 -3.69
CA LEU A 143 3.08 -9.20 -3.57
C LEU A 143 4.41 -8.84 -2.91
N ILE A 144 5.08 -7.78 -3.39
CA ILE A 144 6.34 -7.31 -2.79
C ILE A 144 6.11 -6.89 -1.34
N GLY A 145 5.02 -6.17 -1.05
CA GLY A 145 4.64 -5.80 0.31
C GLY A 145 4.49 -6.99 1.25
N VAL A 146 3.82 -8.07 0.80
CA VAL A 146 3.71 -9.33 1.56
C VAL A 146 5.06 -10.02 1.75
N ILE A 147 5.90 -10.08 0.72
CA ILE A 147 7.24 -10.69 0.80
C ILE A 147 8.10 -9.95 1.83
N VAL A 148 8.15 -8.61 1.75
CA VAL A 148 8.88 -7.77 2.71
C VAL A 148 8.33 -7.95 4.11
N LEU A 149 6.99 -8.01 4.28
CA LEU A 149 6.37 -8.20 5.59
C LEU A 149 6.74 -9.54 6.23
N ARG A 150 6.80 -10.60 5.42
CA ARG A 150 7.16 -11.95 5.88
C ARG A 150 8.62 -12.04 6.31
N GLY A 151 9.53 -11.41 5.58
CA GLY A 151 10.96 -11.33 5.94
C GLY A 151 11.24 -10.44 7.15
N ALA A 152 10.28 -9.59 7.56
CA ALA A 152 10.41 -8.71 8.72
C ALA A 152 10.09 -9.41 10.06
N VAL A 153 9.53 -10.62 10.01
CA VAL A 153 9.34 -11.45 11.21
C VAL A 153 10.63 -12.26 11.42
N PRO A 154 11.35 -12.09 12.54
CA PRO A 154 12.49 -12.96 12.85
C PRO A 154 12.02 -14.41 12.81
N GLU A 155 12.70 -15.28 12.04
CA GLU A 155 12.48 -16.71 12.19
C GLU A 155 12.87 -17.11 13.61
N GLU A 156 11.89 -17.56 14.38
CA GLU A 156 12.14 -18.27 15.64
C GLU A 156 12.61 -19.70 15.27
N HIS A 157 13.81 -19.80 14.71
CA HIS A 157 14.49 -21.07 14.43
C HIS A 157 15.98 -20.79 14.28
N SER A 158 16.82 -20.93 15.30
CA SER A 158 17.61 -22.15 15.53
C SER A 158 18.35 -22.09 16.88
N ALA A 159 17.65 -21.79 17.98
CA ALA A 159 18.28 -21.75 19.31
C ALA A 159 18.07 -23.03 20.15
N ASP A 160 17.26 -23.98 19.69
CA ASP A 160 16.85 -25.14 20.51
C ASP A 160 17.57 -26.46 20.17
N THR A 161 18.42 -26.49 19.14
CA THR A 161 19.17 -27.70 18.77
C THR A 161 20.63 -27.70 19.20
N ALA A 162 21.17 -26.59 19.73
CA ALA A 162 22.58 -26.50 20.13
C ALA A 162 22.84 -26.83 21.61
N HIS A 163 21.80 -26.97 22.46
CA HIS A 163 21.97 -27.27 23.88
C HIS A 163 21.75 -28.74 24.26
N VAL A 164 21.32 -29.60 23.33
CA VAL A 164 21.09 -31.03 23.61
C VAL A 164 22.37 -31.87 23.43
N ASP A 165 23.38 -31.38 22.72
CA ASP A 165 24.58 -32.17 22.37
C ASP A 165 25.77 -32.03 23.35
N GLN A 166 25.59 -31.31 24.48
CA GLN A 166 26.66 -31.14 25.48
C GLN A 166 26.53 -32.05 26.71
N ASN A 167 25.61 -33.02 26.72
CA ASN A 167 25.36 -33.83 27.93
C ASN A 167 25.36 -35.36 27.72
N SER A 168 25.99 -35.86 26.65
CA SER A 168 26.25 -37.30 26.47
C SER A 168 27.73 -37.56 26.23
N GLY A 169 28.49 -37.76 27.30
CA GLY A 169 29.91 -38.13 27.19
C GLY A 169 30.63 -38.20 28.54
N THR A 170 30.08 -38.96 29.48
CA THR A 170 30.84 -39.61 30.57
C THR A 170 30.92 -41.09 30.27
#